data_AF-A0A061A728-F1
#
_entry.id   AF-A0A061A728-F1
#
_cell.length_a   1.000
_cell.length_b   1.000
_cell.length_c   1.000
_cell.angle_alpha   90.00
_cell.angle_beta   90.00
_cell.angle_gamma   90.00
#
_symmetry.space_group_name_H-M   'P 1'
#
loop_
_entity.id
_entity.type
_entity.pdbx_description
1 polymer ?
#
loop_
_entity_poly.entity_id
_entity_poly.type
_entity_poly.pdbx_seq_one_letter_code
_entity_poly.pdbx_strand_id
1 'polypeptide(L)'
;YPSPTTVFPVCFCADAFYEHLKKLRQHNFIVKAIGTTLLNRFGGTEGEWFQKLTSRFCSHQTWALEQLKMRQKKDPRFNSFILEAESRPQCRRLQLKDIIPTEMQRLTKYPLLLENIAKCTEDTLEKESIQQSAECCRKILNHVNEEVKQMENLLTLKDYQRRLDTSGLKPSNELYLEYKYLDLAQRRMIYEGPLTWRVTKEKTLGALSTLQTLVCFNVSTNRLSDFILHKPKLLLFCC
;
A
#
# COMPACT_ATOMS: atom_id res chain seq x y z
N TYR A 1 -13.30 -8.77 6.17
CA TYR A 1 -12.69 -8.72 7.51
C TYR A 1 -11.35 -9.42 7.45
N PRO A 2 -10.20 -8.74 7.63
CA PRO A 2 -8.92 -9.44 7.70
C PRO A 2 -8.91 -10.25 9.01
N SER A 3 -8.70 -11.55 8.89
CA SER A 3 -8.65 -12.47 10.03
C SER A 3 -7.50 -12.11 10.99
N PRO A 4 -7.66 -12.38 12.30
CA PRO A 4 -6.63 -12.14 13.32
C PRO A 4 -5.30 -12.87 13.06
N THR A 5 -5.26 -13.80 12.10
CA THR A 5 -4.08 -14.54 11.65
C THR A 5 -3.06 -13.76 10.81
N THR A 6 -3.21 -12.44 10.62
CA THR A 6 -2.35 -11.68 9.70
C THR A 6 -1.24 -10.86 10.38
N VAL A 7 -1.40 -10.49 11.65
CA VAL A 7 -0.38 -9.72 12.40
C VAL A 7 0.64 -10.66 13.04
N PHE A 8 0.20 -11.83 13.51
CA PHE A 8 1.05 -12.87 14.10
C PHE A 8 2.20 -13.35 13.20
N PRO A 9 2.04 -13.54 11.87
CA PRO A 9 3.11 -14.05 11.03
C PRO A 9 4.27 -13.07 10.81
N VAL A 10 4.00 -11.76 10.73
CA VAL A 10 5.07 -10.75 10.50
C VAL A 10 5.97 -10.66 11.74
N CYS A 11 5.38 -10.58 12.94
CA CYS A 11 6.12 -10.66 14.19
C CYS A 11 6.88 -11.98 14.31
N PHE A 12 6.22 -13.11 14.00
CA PHE A 12 6.86 -14.42 14.05
C PHE A 12 8.08 -14.54 13.11
N CYS A 13 8.00 -14.01 11.89
CA CYS A 13 9.14 -13.95 10.97
C CYS A 13 10.26 -13.06 11.50
N ALA A 14 9.92 -11.88 12.03
CA ALA A 14 10.91 -10.97 12.60
C ALA A 14 11.61 -11.58 13.83
N ASP A 15 10.86 -12.26 14.69
CA ASP A 15 11.37 -12.91 15.91
C ASP A 15 12.24 -14.12 15.58
N ALA A 16 11.79 -14.99 14.66
CA ALA A 16 12.59 -16.12 14.20
C ALA A 16 13.91 -15.66 13.55
N PHE A 17 13.91 -14.52 12.86
CA PHE A 17 15.12 -13.95 12.26
C PHE A 17 16.06 -13.44 13.33
N TYR A 18 15.51 -12.70 14.30
CA TYR A 18 16.25 -12.18 15.43
C TYR A 18 16.90 -13.31 16.25
N GLU A 19 16.18 -14.39 16.52
CA GLU A 19 16.71 -15.55 17.24
C GLU A 19 17.84 -16.25 16.46
N HIS A 20 17.75 -16.36 15.14
CA HIS A 20 18.86 -16.86 14.32
C HIS A 20 20.10 -15.96 14.41
N LEU A 21 19.94 -14.63 14.29
CA LEU A 21 21.05 -13.69 14.44
C LEU A 21 21.66 -13.71 15.84
N LYS A 22 20.82 -13.88 16.87
CA LYS A 22 21.26 -13.97 18.27
C LYS A 22 22.05 -15.24 18.53
N LYS A 23 21.61 -16.39 18.00
CA LYS A 23 22.37 -17.65 18.08
C LYS A 23 23.74 -17.54 17.41
N LEU A 24 23.81 -16.95 16.21
CA LEU A 24 25.10 -16.72 15.53
C LEU A 24 26.07 -15.88 16.36
N ARG A 25 25.57 -14.84 17.03
CA ARG A 25 26.38 -13.99 17.92
C ARG A 25 26.77 -14.68 19.22
N GLN A 26 25.92 -15.56 19.77
CA GLN A 26 26.25 -16.29 21.01
C GLN A 26 27.37 -17.31 20.80
N HIS A 27 27.45 -17.90 19.61
CA HIS A 27 28.49 -18.89 19.29
C HIS A 27 29.86 -18.27 18.96
N ASN A 28 29.91 -17.00 18.51
CA ASN A 28 31.16 -16.36 18.08
C ASN A 28 31.26 -14.90 18.56
N PHE A 29 32.41 -14.54 19.17
CA PHE A 29 32.71 -13.15 19.53
C PHE A 29 32.82 -12.22 18.30
N ILE A 30 33.22 -12.78 17.15
CA ILE A 30 33.26 -12.11 15.84
C ILE A 30 32.53 -12.99 14.84
N VAL A 31 31.45 -12.48 14.25
CA VAL A 31 30.66 -13.20 13.24
C VAL A 31 31.41 -13.14 11.91
N LYS A 32 32.02 -14.26 11.50
CA LYS A 32 32.80 -14.36 10.25
C LYS A 32 31.93 -14.54 9.01
N ALA A 33 30.75 -15.16 9.15
CA ALA A 33 29.82 -15.42 8.06
C ALA A 33 28.37 -15.21 8.51
N ILE A 34 27.63 -14.40 7.76
CA ILE A 34 26.23 -14.03 7.96
C ILE A 34 25.40 -14.20 6.67
N GLY A 35 26.04 -14.25 5.49
CA GLY A 35 25.43 -14.30 4.17
C GLY A 35 24.44 -15.45 4.00
N THR A 36 24.79 -16.66 4.45
CA THR A 36 23.88 -17.82 4.40
C THR A 36 22.60 -17.61 5.19
N THR A 37 22.70 -16.97 6.36
CA THR A 37 21.53 -16.69 7.23
C THR A 37 20.64 -15.61 6.63
N LEU A 38 21.23 -14.63 5.95
CA LEU A 38 20.51 -13.60 5.22
C LEU A 38 19.79 -14.18 3.99
N LEU A 39 20.49 -15.00 3.20
CA LEU A 39 19.92 -15.69 2.05
C LEU A 39 18.79 -16.64 2.47
N ASN A 40 18.92 -17.34 3.58
CA ASN A 40 17.84 -18.19 4.10
C ASN A 40 16.60 -17.41 4.52
N ARG A 41 16.71 -16.11 4.88
CA ARG A 41 15.55 -15.29 5.26
C ARG A 41 14.95 -14.55 4.06
N PHE A 42 15.78 -13.97 3.20
CA PHE A 42 15.34 -13.08 2.12
C PHE A 42 15.33 -13.75 0.75
N GLY A 43 15.99 -14.89 0.60
CA GLY A 43 16.01 -15.70 -0.61
C GLY A 43 15.11 -16.93 -0.51
N GLY A 44 14.89 -17.57 -1.67
CA GLY A 44 14.11 -18.81 -1.78
C GLY A 44 12.68 -18.69 -1.27
N THR A 45 12.16 -19.80 -0.76
CA THR A 45 10.77 -19.92 -0.26
C THR A 45 10.48 -19.05 0.96
N GLU A 46 11.46 -18.90 1.86
CA GLU A 46 11.34 -18.05 3.04
C GLU A 46 11.27 -16.56 2.66
N GLY A 47 12.04 -16.15 1.64
CA GLY A 47 12.00 -14.80 1.08
C GLY A 47 10.65 -14.48 0.45
N GLU A 48 10.09 -15.40 -0.34
CA GLU A 48 8.74 -15.26 -0.91
C GLU A 48 7.66 -15.19 0.18
N TRP A 49 7.79 -16.01 1.23
CA TRP A 49 6.87 -15.99 2.35
C TRP A 49 6.96 -14.67 3.13
N PHE A 50 8.18 -14.18 3.41
CA PHE A 50 8.42 -12.87 4.00
C PHE A 50 7.83 -11.74 3.15
N GLN A 51 8.06 -11.76 1.84
CA GLN A 51 7.48 -10.80 0.90
C GLN A 51 5.95 -10.77 0.97
N LYS A 52 5.31 -11.95 0.96
CA LYS A 52 3.85 -12.06 1.01
C LYS A 52 3.26 -11.50 2.31
N LEU A 53 3.90 -11.79 3.45
CA LEU A 53 3.46 -11.31 4.75
C LEU A 53 3.62 -9.79 4.88
N THR A 54 4.80 -9.28 4.55
CA THR A 54 5.11 -7.86 4.62
C THR A 54 4.27 -7.05 3.63
N SER A 55 4.06 -7.56 2.40
CA SER A 55 3.15 -6.96 1.42
C SER A 55 1.73 -6.82 1.97
N ARG A 56 1.19 -7.90 2.54
CA ARG A 56 -0.17 -7.91 3.08
C ARG A 56 -0.34 -6.93 4.24
N PHE A 57 0.67 -6.79 5.10
CA PHE A 57 0.63 -5.84 6.21
C PHE A 57 0.74 -4.38 5.72
N CYS A 58 1.77 -4.09 4.91
CA CYS A 58 2.04 -2.74 4.41
C CYS A 58 0.93 -2.21 3.49
N SER A 59 0.36 -3.05 2.62
CA SER A 59 -0.73 -2.64 1.71
C SER A 59 -1.97 -2.11 2.42
N HIS A 60 -2.25 -2.60 3.63
CA HIS A 60 -3.40 -2.16 4.42
C HIS A 60 -3.06 -1.02 5.38
N GLN A 61 -1.84 -0.50 5.38
CA GLN A 61 -1.37 0.53 6.31
C GLN A 61 -2.25 1.78 6.28
N THR A 62 -2.42 2.38 5.09
CA THR A 62 -3.19 3.62 4.91
C THR A 62 -4.64 3.43 5.35
N TRP A 63 -5.24 2.30 4.96
CA TRP A 63 -6.59 1.91 5.39
C TRP A 63 -6.69 1.75 6.92
N ALA A 64 -5.75 1.04 7.54
CA ALA A 64 -5.76 0.79 8.98
C ALA A 64 -5.64 2.10 9.78
N LEU A 65 -4.76 3.01 9.36
CA LEU A 65 -4.59 4.33 9.96
C LEU A 65 -5.88 5.17 9.86
N GLU A 66 -6.53 5.15 8.70
CA GLU A 66 -7.79 5.87 8.50
C GLU A 66 -8.92 5.28 9.35
N GLN A 67 -9.08 3.95 9.37
CA GLN A 67 -10.07 3.29 10.23
C GLN A 67 -9.84 3.58 11.71
N LEU A 68 -8.58 3.58 12.16
CA LEU A 68 -8.22 3.92 13.53
C LEU A 68 -8.66 5.34 13.87
N LYS A 69 -8.31 6.32 13.01
CA LYS A 69 -8.69 7.73 13.18
C LYS A 69 -10.20 7.92 13.18
N MET A 70 -10.92 7.28 12.25
CA MET A 70 -12.38 7.34 12.18
C MET A 70 -13.03 6.77 13.44
N ARG A 71 -12.54 5.64 13.96
CA ARG A 71 -13.07 5.02 15.18
C ARG A 71 -12.77 5.84 16.43
N GLN A 72 -11.57 6.40 16.57
CA GLN A 72 -11.23 7.29 17.69
C GLN A 72 -12.12 8.54 17.71
N LYS A 73 -12.45 9.10 16.54
CA LYS A 73 -13.35 10.27 16.45
C LYS A 73 -14.80 9.91 16.79
N LYS A 74 -15.28 8.73 16.39
CA LYS A 74 -16.67 8.32 16.54
C LYS A 74 -16.99 7.75 17.93
N ASP A 75 -16.03 7.09 18.57
CA ASP A 75 -16.23 6.37 19.82
C ASP A 75 -15.23 6.85 20.90
N PRO A 76 -15.69 7.68 21.86
CA PRO A 76 -14.85 8.17 22.94
C PRO A 76 -14.29 7.05 23.82
N ARG A 77 -15.02 5.95 24.01
CA ARG A 77 -14.56 4.81 24.82
C ARG A 77 -13.39 4.11 24.14
N PHE A 78 -13.46 3.96 22.82
CA PHE A 78 -12.33 3.46 22.02
C PHE A 78 -11.13 4.41 22.09
N ASN A 79 -11.36 5.72 22.03
CA ASN A 79 -10.28 6.71 22.17
C ASN A 79 -9.58 6.62 23.54
N SER A 80 -10.33 6.52 24.63
CA SER A 80 -9.78 6.34 25.97
C SER A 80 -8.98 5.04 26.09
N PHE A 81 -9.48 3.94 25.51
CA PHE A 81 -8.75 2.67 25.46
C PHE A 81 -7.40 2.80 24.75
N ILE A 82 -7.35 3.49 23.61
CA ILE A 82 -6.09 3.70 22.89
C ILE A 82 -5.14 4.57 23.71
N LEU A 83 -5.61 5.66 24.33
CA LEU A 83 -4.78 6.51 25.18
C LEU A 83 -4.23 5.76 26.40
N GLU A 84 -5.04 4.92 27.03
CA GLU A 84 -4.60 4.06 28.13
C GLU A 84 -3.52 3.07 27.65
N ALA A 85 -3.72 2.43 26.49
CA ALA A 85 -2.73 1.53 25.92
C ALA A 85 -1.42 2.26 25.56
N GLU A 86 -1.48 3.46 24.98
CA GLU A 86 -0.33 4.30 24.63
C GLU A 86 0.43 4.82 25.88
N SER A 87 -0.25 4.95 27.02
CA SER A 87 0.38 5.36 28.28
C SER A 87 1.29 4.29 28.89
N ARG A 88 1.20 3.04 28.42
CA ARG A 88 1.96 1.92 28.95
C ARG A 88 3.46 2.05 28.63
N PRO A 89 4.36 1.69 29.57
CA PRO A 89 5.80 1.82 29.35
C PRO A 89 6.33 0.99 28.18
N GLN A 90 5.64 -0.12 27.84
CA GLN A 90 5.98 -0.97 26.69
C GLN A 90 5.88 -0.23 25.35
N CYS A 91 5.02 0.79 25.25
CA CYS A 91 4.87 1.59 24.04
C CYS A 91 6.05 2.53 23.80
N ARG A 92 6.95 2.73 24.78
CA ARG A 92 8.14 3.60 24.66
C ARG A 92 7.84 5.00 24.11
N ARG A 93 6.67 5.55 24.48
CA ARG A 93 6.12 6.84 23.98
C ARG A 93 5.77 6.87 22.48
N LEU A 94 5.72 5.72 21.81
CA LEU A 94 5.19 5.61 20.45
C LEU A 94 3.68 5.49 20.48
N GLN A 95 3.02 6.24 19.62
CA GLN A 95 1.57 6.12 19.42
C GLN A 95 1.27 5.00 18.43
N LEU A 96 0.06 4.44 18.46
CA LEU A 96 -0.31 3.34 17.57
C LEU A 96 -0.17 3.74 16.09
N LYS A 97 -0.45 5.01 15.77
CA LYS A 97 -0.25 5.58 14.42
C LYS A 97 1.21 5.59 13.95
N ASP A 98 2.18 5.61 14.87
CA ASP A 98 3.61 5.64 14.58
C ASP A 98 4.19 4.21 14.50
N ILE A 99 3.55 3.26 15.21
CA ILE A 99 3.93 1.85 15.20
C ILE A 99 3.59 1.21 13.86
N ILE A 100 2.41 1.47 13.28
CA ILE A 100 1.97 0.82 12.04
C ILE A 100 2.96 1.05 10.88
N PRO A 101 3.45 2.27 10.59
CA PRO A 101 4.43 2.52 9.55
C PRO A 101 5.83 1.95 9.79
N THR A 102 6.12 1.47 11.01
CA THR A 102 7.45 0.97 11.38
C THR A 102 7.87 -0.23 10.53
N GLU A 103 6.94 -1.07 10.10
CA GLU A 103 7.25 -2.24 9.27
C GLU A 103 7.79 -1.83 7.89
N MET A 104 7.15 -0.88 7.22
CA MET A 104 7.64 -0.30 5.97
C MET A 104 9.00 0.39 6.16
N GLN A 105 9.16 1.16 7.24
CA GLN A 105 10.45 1.81 7.57
C GLN A 105 11.57 0.80 7.85
N ARG A 106 11.24 -0.37 8.39
CA ARG A 106 12.20 -1.45 8.62
C ARG A 106 12.60 -2.10 7.30
N LEU A 107 11.64 -2.32 6.41
CA LEU A 107 11.89 -2.89 5.08
C LEU A 107 12.84 -2.02 4.24
N THR A 108 12.70 -0.70 4.29
CA THR A 108 13.59 0.24 3.57
C THR A 108 15.01 0.28 4.14
N LYS A 109 15.20 -0.10 5.41
CA LYS A 109 16.52 -0.13 6.06
C LYS A 109 17.32 -1.39 5.73
N TYR A 110 16.69 -2.53 5.43
CA TYR A 110 17.42 -3.77 5.17
C TYR A 110 18.43 -3.65 4.02
N PRO A 111 18.07 -3.15 2.82
CA PRO A 111 19.06 -2.99 1.75
C PRO A 111 20.26 -2.13 2.17
N LEU A 112 20.01 -1.00 2.85
CA LEU A 112 21.07 -0.08 3.29
C LEU A 112 22.02 -0.71 4.31
N LEU A 113 21.48 -1.46 5.27
CA LEU A 113 22.28 -2.15 6.27
C LEU A 113 23.11 -3.26 5.64
N LEU A 114 22.52 -4.06 4.75
CA LEU A 114 23.22 -5.17 4.10
C LEU A 114 24.32 -4.69 3.15
N GLU A 115 24.10 -3.60 2.42
CA GLU A 115 25.14 -2.98 1.61
C GLU A 115 26.32 -2.47 2.44
N ASN A 116 26.04 -1.85 3.59
CA ASN A 116 27.11 -1.38 4.47
C ASN A 116 27.90 -2.55 5.06
N ILE A 117 27.24 -3.66 5.43
CA ILE A 117 27.93 -4.88 5.87
C ILE A 117 28.80 -5.41 4.72
N ALA A 118 28.27 -5.52 3.50
CA ALA A 118 29.03 -5.99 2.34
C ALA A 118 30.25 -5.11 1.99
N LYS A 119 30.21 -3.80 2.28
CA LYS A 119 31.36 -2.90 2.11
C LYS A 119 32.45 -3.15 3.14
N CYS A 120 32.09 -3.59 4.34
CA CYS A 120 33.02 -3.87 5.44
C CYS A 120 33.54 -5.32 5.43
N THR A 121 32.99 -6.20 4.60
CA THR A 121 33.43 -7.60 4.47
C THR A 121 34.60 -7.71 3.48
N GLU A 122 35.71 -8.30 3.93
CA GLU A 122 36.91 -8.54 3.12
C GLU A 122 36.81 -9.81 2.25
N ASP A 123 36.13 -10.85 2.74
CA ASP A 123 35.92 -12.11 2.01
C ASP A 123 34.97 -11.92 0.82
N THR A 124 35.46 -12.23 -0.38
CA THR A 124 34.72 -12.06 -1.64
C THR A 124 33.46 -12.91 -1.71
N LEU A 125 33.48 -14.17 -1.25
CA LEU A 125 32.35 -15.09 -1.35
C LEU A 125 31.24 -14.70 -0.38
N GLU A 126 31.64 -14.30 0.82
CA GLU A 126 30.72 -13.80 1.85
C GLU A 126 30.10 -12.46 1.41
N LYS A 127 30.91 -11.57 0.84
CA LYS A 127 30.47 -10.30 0.29
C LYS A 127 29.44 -10.50 -0.82
N GLU A 128 29.68 -11.43 -1.75
CA GLU A 128 28.74 -11.76 -2.83
C GLU A 128 27.40 -12.26 -2.27
N SER A 129 27.44 -13.15 -1.27
CA SER A 129 26.24 -13.67 -0.60
C SER A 129 25.42 -12.56 0.09
N ILE A 130 26.08 -11.59 0.71
CA ILE A 130 25.42 -10.44 1.35
C ILE A 130 24.86 -9.49 0.28
N GLN A 131 25.58 -9.24 -0.82
CA GLN A 131 25.09 -8.42 -1.93
C GLN A 131 23.85 -9.05 -2.59
N GLN A 132 23.85 -10.36 -2.78
CA GLN A 132 22.69 -11.10 -3.27
C GLN A 132 21.50 -10.96 -2.31
N SER A 133 21.73 -11.07 -1.00
CA SER A 133 20.69 -10.85 0.02
C SER A 133 20.13 -9.43 0.00
N ALA A 134 20.99 -8.42 -0.18
CA ALA A 134 20.59 -7.02 -0.32
C ALA A 134 19.72 -6.81 -1.56
N GLU A 135 20.06 -7.47 -2.67
CA GLU A 135 19.28 -7.44 -3.90
C GLU A 135 17.91 -8.11 -3.73
N CYS A 136 17.84 -9.25 -3.03
CA CYS A 136 16.57 -9.86 -2.63
C CYS A 136 15.72 -8.88 -1.80
N CYS A 137 16.30 -8.20 -0.81
CA CYS A 137 15.59 -7.21 -0.02
C CYS A 137 15.04 -6.05 -0.86
N ARG A 138 15.81 -5.58 -1.86
CA ARG A 138 15.36 -4.55 -2.82
C ARG A 138 14.16 -5.02 -3.64
N LYS A 139 14.22 -6.24 -4.17
CA LYS A 139 13.11 -6.84 -4.93
C LYS A 139 11.84 -6.93 -4.08
N ILE A 140 11.97 -7.40 -2.84
CA ILE A 140 10.88 -7.46 -1.88
C ILE A 140 10.32 -6.06 -1.61
N LEU A 141 11.18 -5.07 -1.34
CA LEU A 141 10.76 -3.68 -1.11
C LEU A 141 10.00 -3.10 -2.30
N ASN A 142 10.50 -3.28 -3.53
CA ASN A 142 9.86 -2.80 -4.74
C ASN A 142 8.48 -3.45 -4.95
N HIS A 143 8.38 -4.77 -4.73
CA HIS A 143 7.12 -5.48 -4.79
C HIS A 143 6.12 -4.97 -3.74
N VAL A 144 6.56 -4.83 -2.49
CA VAL A 144 5.71 -4.32 -1.40
C VAL A 144 5.23 -2.90 -1.70
N ASN A 145 6.09 -2.02 -2.22
CA ASN A 145 5.70 -0.66 -2.61
C ASN A 145 4.64 -0.65 -3.73
N GLU A 146 4.79 -1.50 -4.73
CA GLU A 146 3.81 -1.61 -5.82
C GLU A 146 2.46 -2.15 -5.30
N GLU A 147 2.48 -3.16 -4.44
CA GLU A 147 1.26 -3.71 -3.81
C GLU A 147 0.55 -2.69 -2.92
N VAL A 148 1.30 -1.87 -2.18
CA VAL A 148 0.75 -0.76 -1.39
C VAL A 148 0.03 0.23 -2.31
N LYS A 149 0.69 0.66 -3.38
CA LYS A 149 0.11 1.57 -4.37
C LYS A 149 -1.15 0.99 -5.02
N GLN A 150 -1.12 -0.30 -5.38
CA GLN A 150 -2.27 -0.98 -5.98
C GLN A 150 -3.45 -1.07 -5.00
N MET A 151 -3.19 -1.36 -3.73
CA MET A 151 -4.23 -1.41 -2.69
C MET A 151 -4.83 -0.02 -2.44
N GLU A 152 -4.00 1.03 -2.36
CA GLU A 152 -4.47 2.41 -2.23
C GLU A 152 -5.37 2.79 -3.41
N ASN A 153 -4.92 2.52 -4.64
CA ASN A 153 -5.71 2.75 -5.85
C ASN A 153 -7.03 1.98 -5.82
N LEU A 154 -7.02 0.71 -5.41
CA LEU A 154 -8.22 -0.13 -5.31
C LEU A 154 -9.23 0.43 -4.29
N LEU A 155 -8.74 0.91 -3.14
CA LEU A 155 -9.60 1.51 -2.11
C LEU A 155 -10.22 2.81 -2.60
N THR A 156 -9.46 3.66 -3.29
CA THR A 156 -9.97 4.89 -3.91
C THR A 156 -11.00 4.58 -4.99
N LEU A 157 -10.74 3.60 -5.87
CA LEU A 157 -11.70 3.17 -6.90
C LEU A 157 -12.98 2.61 -6.30
N LYS A 158 -12.90 1.86 -5.20
CA LYS A 158 -14.08 1.40 -4.46
C LYS A 158 -14.87 2.54 -3.83
N ASP A 159 -14.20 3.58 -3.35
CA ASP A 159 -14.89 4.78 -2.88
C ASP A 159 -15.63 5.49 -4.02
N TYR A 160 -14.97 5.66 -5.16
CA TYR A 160 -15.59 6.22 -6.37
C TYR A 160 -16.77 5.40 -6.84
N GLN A 161 -16.64 4.07 -6.92
CA GLN A 161 -17.75 3.18 -7.28
C GLN A 161 -18.96 3.36 -6.35
N ARG A 162 -18.75 3.50 -5.03
CA ARG A 162 -19.85 3.71 -4.07
C ARG A 162 -20.53 5.08 -4.23
N ARG A 163 -19.78 6.09 -4.63
CA ARG A 163 -20.27 7.47 -4.81
C ARG A 163 -20.83 7.70 -6.21
N LEU A 164 -20.60 6.78 -7.14
CA LEU A 164 -20.98 6.89 -8.54
C LEU A 164 -22.49 6.72 -8.67
N ASP A 165 -23.17 7.81 -9.00
CA ASP A 165 -24.60 7.82 -9.26
C ASP A 165 -24.88 7.60 -10.75
N THR A 166 -25.38 6.41 -11.12
CA THR A 166 -25.79 6.05 -12.49
C THR A 166 -27.24 6.39 -12.81
N SER A 167 -28.01 6.97 -11.86
CA SER A 167 -29.45 7.22 -12.04
C SER A 167 -29.78 8.20 -13.17
N GLY A 168 -28.81 9.04 -13.58
CA GLY A 168 -28.93 9.95 -14.73
C GLY A 168 -28.79 9.28 -16.11
N LEU A 169 -28.30 8.04 -16.18
CA LEU A 169 -28.13 7.33 -17.44
C LEU A 169 -29.46 6.73 -17.90
N LYS A 170 -30.05 7.32 -18.95
CA LYS A 170 -31.29 6.80 -19.55
C LYS A 170 -30.99 5.54 -20.39
N PRO A 171 -31.91 4.56 -20.45
CA PRO A 171 -31.77 3.37 -21.31
C PRO A 171 -31.64 3.68 -22.80
N SER A 172 -32.03 4.88 -23.22
CA SER A 172 -31.89 5.37 -24.60
C SER A 172 -30.45 5.75 -24.98
N ASN A 173 -29.50 5.68 -24.04
CA ASN A 173 -28.08 5.94 -24.28
C ASN A 173 -27.38 4.62 -24.65
N GLU A 174 -26.65 4.59 -25.76
CA GLU A 174 -25.84 3.41 -26.15
C GLU A 174 -24.83 3.02 -25.06
N LEU A 175 -24.35 4.01 -24.30
CA LEU A 175 -23.42 3.81 -23.19
C LEU A 175 -24.11 3.28 -21.91
N TYR A 176 -25.43 3.23 -21.84
CA TYR A 176 -26.15 2.77 -20.63
C TYR A 176 -25.73 1.36 -20.22
N LEU A 177 -25.60 0.43 -21.18
CA LEU A 177 -25.21 -0.95 -20.90
C LEU A 177 -23.75 -1.04 -20.43
N GLU A 178 -22.85 -0.26 -21.02
CA GLU A 178 -21.43 -0.26 -20.66
C GLU A 178 -21.18 0.29 -19.24
N TYR A 179 -21.87 1.36 -18.86
CA TYR A 179 -21.73 1.98 -17.54
C TYR A 179 -22.57 1.28 -16.46
N LYS A 180 -23.66 0.59 -16.81
CA LYS A 180 -24.47 -0.19 -15.85
C LYS A 180 -23.70 -1.38 -15.26
N TYR A 181 -22.82 -1.99 -16.07
CA TYR A 181 -21.98 -3.11 -15.64
C TYR A 181 -20.53 -2.70 -15.35
N LEU A 182 -20.26 -1.38 -15.27
CA LEU A 182 -18.92 -0.87 -14.99
C LEU A 182 -18.54 -1.16 -13.53
N ASP A 183 -17.52 -2.01 -13.37
CA ASP A 183 -16.84 -2.23 -12.10
C ASP A 183 -15.48 -1.54 -12.12
N LEU A 184 -15.38 -0.37 -11.46
CA LEU A 184 -14.12 0.36 -11.32
C LEU A 184 -13.09 -0.42 -10.49
N ALA A 185 -13.50 -1.34 -9.61
CA ALA A 185 -12.58 -2.12 -8.78
C ALA A 185 -11.75 -3.15 -9.58
N GLN A 186 -12.16 -3.45 -10.82
CA GLN A 186 -11.42 -4.32 -11.74
C GLN A 186 -10.46 -3.55 -12.66
N ARG A 187 -10.42 -2.22 -12.54
CA ARG A 187 -9.61 -1.34 -13.40
C ARG A 187 -8.42 -0.79 -12.64
N ARG A 188 -7.36 -0.45 -13.37
CA ARG A 188 -6.17 0.17 -12.81
C ARG A 188 -6.26 1.69 -12.93
N MET A 189 -6.11 2.39 -11.81
CA MET A 189 -5.99 3.84 -11.79
C MET A 189 -4.56 4.23 -12.20
N ILE A 190 -4.42 4.99 -13.29
CA ILE A 190 -3.11 5.48 -13.77
C ILE A 190 -2.80 6.87 -13.24
N TYR A 191 -3.80 7.75 -13.19
CA TYR A 191 -3.65 9.15 -12.78
C TYR A 191 -4.93 9.65 -12.11
N GLU A 192 -4.77 10.60 -11.20
CA GLU A 192 -5.85 11.34 -10.55
C GLU A 192 -5.45 12.82 -10.48
N GLY A 193 -6.36 13.72 -10.86
CA GLY A 193 -6.12 15.16 -10.72
C GLY A 193 -7.39 16.00 -10.89
N PRO A 194 -7.46 17.18 -10.24
CA PRO A 194 -8.55 18.11 -10.45
C PRO A 194 -8.44 18.75 -11.83
N LEU A 195 -9.48 18.60 -12.64
CA LEU A 195 -9.63 19.25 -13.93
C LEU A 195 -10.78 20.25 -13.87
N THR A 196 -10.63 21.36 -14.58
CA THR A 196 -11.74 22.29 -14.82
C THR A 196 -12.19 22.13 -16.26
N TRP A 197 -13.34 21.53 -16.46
CA TRP A 197 -13.94 21.41 -17.78
C TRP A 197 -14.75 22.67 -18.10
N ARG A 198 -14.32 23.41 -19.13
CA ARG A 198 -15.07 24.56 -19.67
C ARG A 198 -16.05 24.05 -20.74
N VAL A 199 -17.34 24.00 -20.40
CA VAL A 199 -18.40 23.53 -21.31
C VAL A 199 -18.81 24.64 -22.28
N THR A 200 -18.95 25.87 -21.77
CA THR A 200 -19.19 27.10 -22.54
C THR A 200 -18.35 28.23 -21.94
N LYS A 201 -18.29 29.40 -22.61
CA LYS A 201 -17.57 30.59 -22.10
C LYS A 201 -18.01 31.01 -20.70
N GLU A 202 -19.25 30.68 -20.32
CA GLU A 202 -19.88 31.06 -19.05
C GLU A 202 -20.02 29.88 -18.06
N LYS A 203 -19.79 28.63 -18.50
CA LYS A 203 -20.00 27.43 -17.66
C LYS A 203 -18.73 26.59 -17.53
N THR A 204 -18.15 26.64 -16.33
CA THR A 204 -17.05 25.81 -15.85
C THR A 204 -17.56 24.74 -14.88
N LEU A 205 -17.10 23.51 -15.03
CA LEU A 205 -17.38 22.39 -14.12
C LEU A 205 -16.07 21.81 -13.58
N GLY A 206 -16.03 21.49 -12.28
CA GLY A 206 -14.93 20.71 -11.70
C GLY A 206 -15.12 19.22 -11.99
N ALA A 207 -14.11 18.58 -12.55
CA ALA A 207 -14.08 17.16 -12.87
C ALA A 207 -12.82 16.50 -12.28
N LEU A 208 -12.94 15.30 -11.73
CA LEU A 208 -11.79 14.42 -11.48
C LEU A 208 -11.66 13.47 -12.68
N SER A 209 -10.44 13.29 -13.20
CA SER A 209 -10.15 12.28 -14.24
C SER A 209 -9.37 11.11 -13.66
N THR A 210 -9.81 9.90 -13.96
CA THR A 210 -9.05 8.66 -13.72
C THR A 210 -8.79 7.94 -15.04
N LEU A 211 -7.53 7.84 -15.45
CA LEU A 211 -7.16 7.26 -16.76
C LEU A 211 -7.14 5.73 -16.71
N GLN A 212 -8.19 5.14 -17.27
CA GLN A 212 -8.20 4.07 -18.30
C GLN A 212 -9.65 3.88 -18.82
N THR A 213 -10.60 4.61 -18.23
CA THR A 213 -11.87 5.02 -18.82
C THR A 213 -12.22 6.37 -18.25
N LEU A 214 -12.52 7.34 -19.12
CA LEU A 214 -12.79 8.71 -18.74
C LEU A 214 -14.11 8.77 -17.95
N VAL A 215 -14.06 8.55 -16.64
CA VAL A 215 -15.18 8.82 -15.74
C VAL A 215 -15.00 10.24 -15.24
N CYS A 216 -15.69 11.19 -15.88
CA CYS A 216 -15.74 12.57 -15.40
C CYS A 216 -16.61 12.62 -14.14
N PHE A 217 -15.96 12.65 -12.98
CA PHE A 217 -16.66 12.77 -11.70
C PHE A 217 -16.89 14.25 -11.39
N ASN A 218 -18.15 14.69 -11.40
CA ASN A 218 -18.48 16.04 -10.97
C ASN A 218 -18.37 16.12 -9.44
N VAL A 219 -17.35 16.83 -8.96
CA VAL A 219 -16.97 16.92 -7.53
C VAL A 219 -18.08 17.59 -6.71
N SER A 220 -18.89 18.46 -7.30
CA SER A 220 -19.91 19.24 -6.59
C SER A 220 -21.25 18.52 -6.45
N THR A 221 -21.55 17.53 -7.30
CA THR A 221 -22.90 16.93 -7.34
C THR A 221 -22.94 15.43 -7.09
N ASN A 222 -21.78 14.73 -7.03
CA ASN A 222 -21.71 13.26 -7.00
C ASN A 222 -22.56 12.57 -8.11
N ARG A 223 -22.94 13.30 -9.16
CA ARG A 223 -23.70 12.75 -10.29
C ARG A 223 -22.77 12.53 -11.47
N LEU A 224 -22.94 11.41 -12.17
CA LEU A 224 -22.59 11.32 -13.59
C LEU A 224 -23.49 12.33 -14.32
N SER A 225 -23.03 13.58 -14.43
CA SER A 225 -23.84 14.63 -15.03
C SER A 225 -24.18 14.28 -16.48
N ASP A 226 -25.47 14.40 -16.82
CA ASP A 226 -26.23 14.08 -18.04
C ASP A 226 -25.57 14.26 -19.42
N PHE A 227 -24.36 14.80 -19.52
CA PHE A 227 -23.78 15.32 -20.75
C PHE A 227 -22.82 14.40 -21.49
N ILE A 228 -22.53 13.20 -20.97
CA ILE A 228 -21.88 12.14 -21.79
C ILE A 228 -22.75 11.82 -23.04
N LEU A 229 -24.03 12.18 -23.01
CA LEU A 229 -25.01 11.93 -24.08
C LEU A 229 -24.97 12.87 -25.30
N HIS A 230 -24.14 13.92 -25.35
CA HIS A 230 -24.26 14.89 -26.45
C HIS A 230 -23.02 15.25 -27.27
N LYS A 231 -21.84 14.63 -27.04
CA LYS A 231 -20.79 14.59 -28.08
C LYS A 231 -19.89 13.34 -27.94
N PRO A 232 -19.93 12.39 -28.90
CA PRO A 232 -19.13 11.15 -28.86
C PRO A 232 -17.64 11.34 -29.23
N LYS A 233 -17.08 12.56 -29.15
CA LYS A 233 -15.78 12.90 -29.78
C LYS A 233 -14.67 13.41 -28.85
N LEU A 234 -14.81 13.36 -27.53
CA LEU A 234 -13.80 13.91 -26.61
C LEU A 234 -13.14 12.86 -25.70
N LEU A 235 -13.26 11.58 -26.06
CA LEU A 235 -12.78 10.44 -25.28
C LEU A 235 -11.52 9.81 -25.88
N LEU A 236 -10.58 10.62 -26.37
CA LEU A 236 -9.25 10.15 -26.80
C LEU A 236 -8.28 11.34 -26.82
N PHE A 237 -7.71 11.66 -25.66
CA PHE A 237 -6.37 12.29 -25.61
C PHE A 237 -5.70 11.81 -24.33
N CYS A 238 -5.22 10.57 -24.39
CA CYS A 238 -4.07 10.06 -23.64
C CYS A 238 -3.50 8.84 -24.38
N CYS A 239 -3.15 9.08 -25.64
CA CYS A 239 -1.91 8.67 -26.31
C CYS A 239 -1.57 9.82 -27.28
#